data_AF-A0A0S8ER84-F1
#
_entry.id   AF-A0A0S8ER84-F1
#
_cell.length_a   1.000
_cell.length_b   1.000
_cell.length_c   1.000
_cell.angle_alpha   90.00
_cell.angle_beta   90.00
_cell.angle_gamma   90.00
#
_symmetry.space_group_name_H-M   'P 1'
#
loop_
_entity.id
_entity.type
_entity.pdbx_description
1 polymer ?
#
loop_
_entity_poly.entity_id
_entity_poly.type
_entity_poly.pdbx_seq_one_letter_code
_entity_poly.pdbx_strand_id
1 'polypeptide(L)'
;MPRRKLLEITHFHLFSMPVYLLILSHMYMLSRSRKRSKATWITLGSVGTFLHVAAPWLVAYRFGTGIGIYALSGLLMLLSYAWMSVVPLWEMWRR
;
A
#
# COMPACT_ATOMS: atom_id res chain seq x y z
N MET A 1 4.53 4.76 22.72
CA MET A 1 3.76 5.87 22.08
C MET A 1 2.51 6.14 22.89
N PRO A 2 2.12 7.41 23.12
CA PRO A 2 0.82 7.74 23.71
C PRO A 2 -0.32 7.21 22.82
N ARG A 3 -1.38 6.62 23.42
CA ARG A 3 -2.52 6.03 22.68
C ARG A 3 -3.21 7.02 21.74
N ARG A 4 -3.32 8.29 22.15
CA ARG A 4 -3.84 9.38 21.33
C ARG A 4 -3.07 9.52 20.02
N LYS A 5 -1.73 9.54 20.08
CA LYS A 5 -0.87 9.67 18.89
C LYS A 5 -1.01 8.46 17.95
N LEU A 6 -1.19 7.26 18.50
CA LEU A 6 -1.42 6.05 17.71
C LEU A 6 -2.75 6.13 16.94
N LEU A 7 -3.81 6.61 17.59
CA LEU A 7 -5.11 6.83 16.95
C LEU A 7 -5.07 7.94 15.90
N GLU A 8 -4.38 9.05 16.17
CA GLU A 8 -4.21 10.15 15.21
C GLU A 8 -3.52 9.63 13.93
N ILE A 9 -2.39 8.94 14.06
CA ILE A 9 -1.66 8.36 12.92
C ILE A 9 -2.56 7.36 12.17
N THR A 10 -3.23 6.47 12.90
CA THR A 10 -4.12 5.47 12.29
C THR A 10 -5.25 6.12 11.52
N HIS A 11 -5.93 7.11 12.09
CA HIS A 11 -7.01 7.84 11.44
C HIS A 11 -6.54 8.48 10.12
N PHE A 12 -5.41 9.20 10.14
CA PHE A 12 -4.86 9.79 8.92
C PHE A 12 -4.55 8.75 7.86
N HIS A 13 -3.91 7.62 8.23
CA HIS A 13 -3.52 6.59 7.28
C HIS A 13 -4.71 5.75 6.78
N LEU A 14 -5.72 5.53 7.62
CA LEU A 14 -6.96 4.85 7.24
C LEU A 14 -7.73 5.62 6.16
N PHE A 15 -7.54 6.93 6.08
CA PHE A 15 -8.10 7.75 5.02
C PHE A 15 -7.15 7.89 3.82
N SER A 16 -5.94 8.40 4.04
CA SER A 16 -5.05 8.79 2.93
C SER A 16 -4.53 7.59 2.13
N MET A 17 -4.16 6.49 2.78
CA MET A 17 -3.53 5.37 2.08
C MET A 17 -4.50 4.58 1.18
N PRO A 18 -5.75 4.29 1.60
CA PRO A 18 -6.75 3.73 0.69
C PRO A 18 -7.07 4.65 -0.48
N VAL A 19 -7.08 5.97 -0.29
CA VAL A 19 -7.28 6.92 -1.39
C VAL A 19 -6.15 6.82 -2.41
N TYR A 20 -4.89 6.77 -1.98
CA TYR A 20 -3.76 6.57 -2.90
C TYR A 20 -3.84 5.22 -3.62
N LEU A 21 -4.17 4.14 -2.91
CA LEU A 21 -4.34 2.82 -3.52
C LEU A 21 -5.46 2.83 -4.57
N LEU A 22 -6.60 3.46 -4.28
CA LEU A 22 -7.72 3.60 -5.20
C LEU A 22 -7.29 4.32 -6.48
N ILE A 23 -6.63 5.47 -6.35
CA ILE A 23 -6.19 6.27 -7.51
C ILE A 23 -5.20 5.47 -8.36
N LEU A 24 -4.16 4.90 -7.74
CA LEU A 24 -3.12 4.15 -8.45
C LEU A 24 -3.67 2.87 -9.10
N SER A 25 -4.50 2.12 -8.39
CA SER A 25 -5.11 0.90 -8.93
C SER A 25 -6.07 1.22 -10.07
N HIS A 26 -6.84 2.31 -9.97
CA HIS A 26 -7.74 2.74 -11.04
C HIS A 26 -6.96 3.16 -12.30
N MET A 27 -5.91 3.96 -12.14
CA MET A 27 -5.01 4.30 -13.25
C MET A 27 -4.35 3.06 -13.86
N TYR A 28 -3.88 2.12 -13.02
CA TYR A 28 -3.29 0.87 -13.49
C TYR A 28 -4.29 -0.04 -14.21
N MET A 29 -5.55 -0.02 -13.81
CA MET A 29 -6.63 -0.76 -14.49
C MET A 29 -6.86 -0.29 -15.93
N LEU A 30 -6.53 0.97 -16.25
CA LEU A 30 -6.62 1.53 -17.60
C LEU A 30 -5.41 1.17 -18.49
N SER A 31 -4.34 0.61 -17.91
CA SER A 31 -3.15 0.17 -18.67
C SER A 31 -3.43 -1.07 -19.54
N ARG A 32 -2.54 -1.34 -20.49
CA ARG A 32 -2.54 -2.53 -21.36
C ARG A 32 -2.07 -3.80 -20.64
N SER A 33 -1.78 -3.73 -19.34
CA SER A 33 -1.38 -4.88 -18.52
C SER A 33 -2.40 -6.02 -18.53
N ARG A 34 -1.90 -7.26 -18.47
CA ARG A 34 -2.73 -8.49 -18.40
C ARG A 34 -3.58 -8.50 -17.13
N LYS A 35 -4.79 -9.08 -17.20
CA LYS A 35 -5.72 -9.22 -16.06
C LYS A 35 -5.07 -9.82 -14.80
N ARG A 36 -4.23 -10.86 -14.96
CA ARG A 36 -3.49 -11.49 -13.85
C ARG A 36 -2.53 -10.52 -13.17
N SER A 37 -1.78 -9.73 -13.94
CA SER A 37 -0.85 -8.71 -13.40
C SER A 37 -1.61 -7.65 -12.62
N LYS A 38 -2.75 -7.18 -13.16
CA LYS A 38 -3.64 -6.23 -12.48
C LYS A 38 -4.08 -6.77 -11.13
N ALA A 39 -4.60 -8.00 -11.08
CA ALA A 39 -5.00 -8.63 -9.84
C ALA A 39 -3.82 -8.74 -8.85
N THR A 40 -2.67 -9.25 -9.27
CA THR A 40 -1.50 -9.44 -8.40
C THR A 40 -1.06 -8.12 -7.75
N TRP A 41 -0.83 -7.07 -8.53
CA TRP A 41 -0.28 -5.81 -7.99
C TRP A 41 -1.28 -5.06 -7.12
N ILE A 42 -2.57 -5.09 -7.48
CA ILE A 42 -3.63 -4.48 -6.66
C ILE A 42 -3.78 -5.23 -5.34
N THR A 43 -3.76 -6.57 -5.35
CA THR A 43 -3.82 -7.37 -4.14
C THR A 43 -2.60 -7.16 -3.25
N LEU A 44 -1.38 -7.15 -3.81
CA LEU A 44 -0.16 -6.87 -3.06
C LEU A 44 -0.20 -5.47 -2.42
N GLY A 45 -0.64 -4.46 -3.17
CA GLY A 45 -0.82 -3.10 -2.64
C GLY A 45 -1.86 -3.04 -1.53
N SER A 46 -3.00 -3.71 -1.70
CA SER A 46 -4.07 -3.78 -0.69
C SER A 46 -3.60 -4.43 0.62
N VAL A 47 -2.93 -5.58 0.52
CA VAL A 47 -2.38 -6.29 1.68
C VAL A 47 -1.27 -5.48 2.34
N GLY A 48 -0.36 -4.89 1.55
CA GLY A 48 0.68 -4.00 2.04
C GLY A 48 0.11 -2.84 2.85
N THR A 49 -0.86 -2.11 2.29
CA THR A 49 -1.50 -0.97 2.96
C THR A 49 -2.21 -1.37 4.23
N PHE A 50 -2.96 -2.48 4.22
CA PHE A 50 -3.64 -2.98 5.42
C PHE A 50 -2.63 -3.32 6.53
N LEU A 51 -1.58 -4.08 6.20
CA LEU A 51 -0.52 -4.43 7.16
C LEU A 51 0.22 -3.20 7.67
N HIS A 52 0.41 -2.18 6.83
CA HIS A 52 1.11 -0.96 7.20
C HIS A 52 0.32 -0.15 8.24
N VAL A 53 -1.00 -0.06 8.09
CA VAL A 53 -1.88 0.59 9.08
C VAL A 53 -1.94 -0.23 10.38
N ALA A 54 -1.92 -1.57 10.30
CA ALA A 54 -1.97 -2.45 11.46
C ALA A 54 -0.63 -2.52 12.25
N ALA A 55 0.50 -2.37 11.57
CA ALA A 55 1.82 -2.59 12.15
C ALA A 55 2.17 -1.71 13.38
N PRO A 56 1.85 -0.40 13.41
CA PRO A 56 2.05 0.41 14.61
C PRO A 56 1.31 -0.14 15.84
N TRP A 57 0.14 -0.75 15.66
CA TRP A 57 -0.61 -1.39 16.73
C TRP A 57 0.08 -2.67 17.20
N LEU A 58 0.58 -3.49 16.29
CA LEU A 58 1.32 -4.70 16.63
C LEU A 58 2.59 -4.37 17.44
N VAL A 59 3.32 -3.32 17.03
CA VAL A 59 4.48 -2.81 17.78
C VAL A 59 4.06 -2.27 19.14
N ALA A 60 2.96 -1.50 19.23
CA ALA A 60 2.46 -0.95 20.48
C ALA A 60 2.04 -2.04 21.50
N TYR A 61 1.48 -3.16 21.02
CA TYR A 61 1.10 -4.31 21.85
C TYR A 61 2.24 -5.33 22.06
N ARG A 62 3.49 -4.98 21.68
CA ARG A 62 4.70 -5.81 21.87
C ARG A 62 4.62 -7.19 21.19
N PHE A 63 3.90 -7.30 20.08
CA PHE A 63 3.99 -8.49 19.23
C PHE A 63 5.39 -8.54 18.59
N GLY A 64 6.14 -9.62 18.81
CA GLY A 64 7.53 -9.75 18.37
C GLY A 64 7.73 -9.61 16.85
N THR A 65 6.68 -9.83 16.06
CA THR A 65 6.69 -9.69 14.60
C THR A 65 6.33 -8.30 14.09
N GLY A 66 5.92 -7.36 14.96
CA GLY A 66 5.39 -6.05 14.56
C GLY A 66 6.35 -5.21 13.72
N ILE A 67 7.65 -5.22 14.06
CA ILE A 67 8.69 -4.50 13.29
C ILE A 67 8.89 -5.14 11.91
N GLY A 68 8.92 -6.48 11.86
CA GLY A 68 9.04 -7.22 10.60
C GLY A 68 7.85 -7.00 9.68
N ILE A 69 6.63 -6.97 10.23
CA ILE A 69 5.41 -6.66 9.48
C ILE A 69 5.45 -5.22 8.97
N TYR A 70 5.96 -4.27 9.77
CA TYR A 70 6.11 -2.89 9.32
C TYR A 70 7.07 -2.78 8.12
N ALA A 71 8.24 -3.42 8.19
CA ALA A 71 9.19 -3.44 7.08
C ALA A 71 8.63 -4.13 5.83
N LEU A 72 8.00 -5.31 6.00
CA LEU A 72 7.40 -6.06 4.89
C LEU A 72 6.26 -5.27 4.23
N SER A 73 5.39 -4.64 5.01
CA SER A 73 4.30 -3.82 4.50
C SER A 73 4.81 -2.65 3.66
N GLY A 74 5.86 -1.97 4.12
CA GLY A 74 6.52 -0.89 3.38
C GLY A 74 7.13 -1.37 2.06
N LEU A 75 7.76 -2.54 2.03
CA LEU A 75 8.28 -3.14 0.80
C LEU A 75 7.16 -3.51 -0.19
N LEU A 76 6.09 -4.15 0.30
CA LEU A 76 4.92 -4.48 -0.52
C LEU A 76 4.30 -3.22 -1.15
N MET A 77 4.12 -2.18 -0.35
CA MET A 77 3.61 -0.90 -0.83
C MET A 77 4.56 -0.24 -1.83
N LEU A 78 5.87 -0.19 -1.54
CA LEU A 78 6.86 0.41 -2.42
C LEU A 78 6.82 -0.25 -3.79
N LEU A 79 6.91 -1.58 -3.85
CA LEU A 79 6.94 -2.32 -5.10
C LEU A 79 5.63 -2.18 -5.87
N SER A 80 4.49 -2.36 -5.21
CA SER A 80 3.18 -2.30 -5.87
C SER A 80 2.81 -0.90 -6.34
N TYR A 81 3.02 0.13 -5.52
CA TYR A 81 2.67 1.49 -5.86
C TYR A 81 3.60 2.03 -6.95
N ALA A 82 4.90 1.73 -6.87
CA ALA A 82 5.83 2.07 -7.94
C ALA A 82 5.41 1.41 -9.25
N TRP A 83 5.05 0.12 -9.23
CA TRP A 83 4.62 -0.58 -10.44
C TRP A 83 3.34 0.00 -11.04
N MET A 84 2.31 0.22 -10.21
CA MET A 84 1.04 0.81 -10.63
C MET A 84 1.18 2.25 -11.13
N SER A 85 2.24 2.97 -10.72
CA SER A 85 2.55 4.31 -11.20
C SER A 85 3.36 4.29 -12.49
N VAL A 86 4.44 3.50 -12.54
CA VAL A 86 5.39 3.49 -13.65
C VAL A 86 4.77 2.91 -14.91
N VAL A 87 4.01 1.81 -14.82
CA VAL A 87 3.49 1.13 -16.03
C VAL A 87 2.56 2.04 -16.86
N PRO A 88 1.52 2.68 -16.29
CA PRO A 88 0.66 3.57 -17.08
C PRO A 88 1.42 4.76 -17.67
N LEU A 89 2.31 5.39 -16.89
CA LEU A 89 3.14 6.50 -17.36
C LEU A 89 4.05 6.09 -18.52
N TRP A 90 4.65 4.91 -18.38
CA TRP A 90 5.49 4.30 -19.39
C TRP A 90 4.71 4.06 -20.68
N GLU A 91 3.51 3.49 -20.59
CA GLU A 91 2.63 3.24 -21.74
C GLU A 91 2.16 4.54 -22.41
N MET A 92 1.98 5.63 -21.67
CA MET A 92 1.64 6.94 -22.22
C MET A 92 2.80 7.57 -23.00
N TRP A 93 4.03 7.45 -22.50
CA TRP A 93 5.21 8.06 -23.12
C TRP A 93 5.73 7.28 -24.33
N ARG A 94 5.57 5.95 -24.36
CA ARG A 94 5.94 5.11 -25.53
C ARG A 94 4.81 4.99 -26.57
N ARG A 95 3.92 5.98 -26.65
CA ARG A 95 2.98 6.11 -27.78
C ARG A 95 3.71 6.49 -29.04
#